data_AF-A0A3D0Q1C6-F1
#
_entry.id   AF-A0A3D0Q1C6-F1
#
_cell.length_a   1.000
_cell.length_b   1.000
_cell.length_c   1.000
_cell.angle_alpha   90.00
_cell.angle_beta   90.00
_cell.angle_gamma   90.00
#
_symmetry.space_group_name_H-M   'P 1'
#
loop_
_entity.id
_entity.type
_entity.pdbx_description
1 polymer ?
#
loop_
_entity_poly.entity_id
_entity_poly.type
_entity_poly.pdbx_seq_one_letter_code
_entity_poly.pdbx_strand_id
1 'polypeptide(L)' 'YHIMRNRGYMARYFMTYGDYRPLLFGLGTLLTAAKEVIRLVMVDRGHVGTGLVQIVKGWWDSRKLLHAPDWSPMPPLK' A
#
# COMPACT_ATOMS: atom_id res chain seq x y z
N TYR A 1 -6.73 -5.06 3.84
CA TYR A 1 -6.26 -3.88 4.60
C TYR A 1 -4.73 -3.75 4.64
N HIS A 2 -4.00 -4.69 5.26
CA HIS A 2 -2.56 -4.55 5.57
C HIS A 2 -1.64 -4.35 4.36
N ILE A 3 -1.88 -5.03 3.24
CA ILE A 3 -1.03 -4.95 2.03
C ILE A 3 -0.98 -3.52 1.48
N MET A 4 -2.15 -2.88 1.33
CA MET A 4 -2.23 -1.52 0.79
C MET A 4 -1.60 -0.49 1.74
N ARG A 5 -1.80 -0.63 3.05
CA ARG A 5 -1.16 0.26 4.05
C ARG A 5 0.37 0.16 4.01
N ASN A 6 0.90 -1.06 3.85
CA ASN A 6 2.34 -1.31 3.85
C ASN A 6 3.07 -0.72 2.62
N ARG A 7 2.35 -0.47 1.52
CA ARG A 7 2.90 0.23 0.35
C ARG A 7 3.39 1.63 0.71
N GLY A 8 2.70 2.34 1.62
CA GLY A 8 3.13 3.67 2.09
C GLY A 8 4.53 3.66 2.72
N TYR A 9 4.84 2.60 3.48
CA TYR A 9 6.18 2.42 4.04
C TYR A 9 7.22 2.13 2.97
N MET A 10 6.93 1.24 2.01
CA MET A 10 7.81 0.96 0.88
C MET A 10 8.12 2.22 0.06
N ALA A 11 7.13 3.09 -0.15
CA ALA A 11 7.33 4.37 -0.84
C ALA A 11 8.38 5.24 -0.12
N ARG A 12 8.26 5.38 1.21
CA ARG A 12 9.21 6.15 2.01
C ARG A 12 10.61 5.55 2.00
N TYR A 13 10.75 4.23 2.05
CA TYR A 13 12.03 3.55 1.83
C TYR A 13 12.65 3.93 0.47
N PHE A 14 11.90 3.80 -0.62
CA PHE A 14 12.40 4.21 -1.94
C PHE A 14 12.72 5.70 -2.02
N MET A 15 11.99 6.57 -1.32
CA MET A 15 12.29 8.01 -1.26
C MET A 15 13.60 8.28 -0.51
N THR A 16 13.86 7.58 0.60
CA THR A 16 15.10 7.72 1.37
C THR A 16 16.32 7.25 0.59
N TYR A 17 16.20 6.18 -0.20
CA TYR A 17 17.30 5.64 -1.01
C TYR A 17 17.43 6.27 -2.41
N GLY A 18 16.54 7.20 -2.79
CA GLY A 18 16.61 7.93 -4.07
C GLY A 18 16.00 7.22 -5.29
N ASP A 19 15.49 5.99 -5.13
CA ASP A 19 14.91 5.18 -6.22
C ASP A 19 13.40 5.40 -6.42
N TYR A 20 12.82 6.41 -5.77
CA TYR A 20 11.39 6.66 -5.85
C TYR A 20 10.97 7.25 -7.21
N ARG A 21 10.39 6.39 -8.05
CA ARG A 21 9.75 6.79 -9.31
C ARG A 21 8.22 6.84 -9.12
N PRO A 22 7.60 8.03 -8.95
CA PRO A 22 6.20 8.15 -8.57
C PRO A 22 5.23 7.49 -9.56
N LEU A 23 5.54 7.52 -10.86
CA LEU A 23 4.70 6.90 -11.89
C LEU A 23 4.74 5.36 -11.83
N LEU A 24 5.93 4.76 -11.77
CA LEU A 24 6.09 3.30 -11.66
C LEU A 24 5.56 2.79 -10.32
N PHE A 25 5.78 3.55 -9.25
CA PHE A 25 5.28 3.23 -7.93
C PHE A 25 3.75 3.29 -7.87
N GLY A 26 3.14 4.30 -8.48
CA GLY A 26 1.70 4.44 -8.64
C GLY A 26 1.10 3.26 -9.41
N LEU A 27 1.69 2.91 -10.56
CA LEU A 27 1.26 1.76 -11.36
C LEU A 27 1.35 0.44 -10.56
N GLY A 28 2.47 0.18 -9.89
CA GLY A 28 2.62 -1.02 -9.06
C GLY A 28 1.62 -1.07 -7.90
N THR A 29 1.22 0.09 -7.37
CA THR A 29 0.23 0.20 -6.30
C THR A 29 -1.17 -0.12 -6.82
N LEU A 30 -1.51 0.36 -8.03
CA LEU A 30 -2.76 0.00 -8.71
C LEU A 30 -2.84 -1.48 -9.03
N LEU A 31 -1.75 -2.07 -9.55
CA LEU A 31 -1.69 -3.52 -9.84
C LEU A 31 -1.86 -4.35 -8.56
N THR A 32 -1.26 -3.93 -7.46
CA THR A 32 -1.43 -4.59 -6.15
C THR A 32 -2.88 -4.51 -5.68
N ALA A 33 -3.51 -3.34 -5.80
CA ALA A 33 -4.92 -3.16 -5.45
C ALA A 33 -5.82 -4.05 -6.32
N ALA A 34 -5.62 -4.06 -7.65
CA ALA A 34 -6.38 -4.88 -8.58
C ALA A 34 -6.26 -6.38 -8.26
N LYS A 35 -5.06 -6.86 -7.95
CA LYS A 35 -4.83 -8.25 -7.54
C LYS A 35 -5.55 -8.59 -6.23
N GLU A 36 -5.57 -7.69 -5.25
CA GLU A 36 -6.32 -7.92 -4.01
C GLU A 36 -7.84 -7.86 -4.23
N VAL A 37 -8.34 -7.03 -5.16
CA VAL A 37 -9.75 -7.04 -5.58
C VAL A 37 -10.11 -8.38 -6.23
N ILE A 38 -9.28 -8.87 -7.16
CA ILE A 38 -9.50 -10.18 -7.80
C ILE A 38 -9.52 -11.28 -6.75
N ARG A 39 -8.55 -11.29 -5.82
CA ARG A 39 -8.51 -12.25 -4.71
C ARG A 39 -9.80 -12.21 -3.91
N LEU A 40 -10.29 -11.02 -3.57
CA LEU A 40 -11.52 -10.86 -2.80
C LEU A 40 -12.76 -11.35 -3.56
N VAL A 41 -12.87 -11.05 -4.85
CA VAL A 41 -14.00 -11.49 -5.69
C VAL A 41 -13.95 -12.99 -5.98
N MET A 42 -12.76 -13.59 -6.13
CA MET A 42 -12.60 -15.03 -6.37
C MET A 42 -12.82 -15.86 -5.11
N VAL A 43 -12.18 -15.47 -4.00
CA VAL A 43 -12.09 -16.28 -2.77
C VAL A 43 -13.22 -15.96 -1.80
N ASP A 44 -13.61 -14.69 -1.68
CA ASP A 44 -14.43 -14.19 -0.57
C ASP A 44 -15.74 -13.54 -1.09
N ARG A 45 -16.46 -14.26 -1.96
CA ARG A 45 -17.70 -13.80 -2.61
C ARG A 45 -18.81 -13.36 -1.64
N GLY A 46 -18.79 -13.82 -0.39
CA GLY A 46 -19.76 -13.42 0.64
C GLY A 46 -19.45 -12.09 1.33
N HIS A 47 -18.18 -11.62 1.30
CA HIS A 47 -17.71 -10.45 2.04
C HIS A 47 -17.02 -9.40 1.14
N VAL A 48 -17.32 -9.40 -0.16
CA VAL A 48 -16.69 -8.50 -1.14
C VAL A 48 -16.89 -7.03 -0.76
N GLY A 49 -18.06 -6.66 -0.22
CA GLY A 49 -18.31 -5.29 0.24
C GLY A 49 -17.35 -4.83 1.34
N THR A 50 -17.16 -5.64 2.40
CA THR A 50 -16.30 -5.29 3.52
C THR A 50 -14.82 -5.35 3.15
N GLY A 51 -14.42 -6.29 2.28
CA GLY A 51 -13.05 -6.38 1.78
C GLY A 51 -12.65 -5.20 0.87
N LEU A 52 -13.56 -4.72 0.01
CA LEU A 52 -13.32 -3.54 -0.82
C LEU A 52 -13.12 -2.29 0.04
N VAL A 53 -13.95 -2.10 1.07
CA VAL A 53 -13.79 -1.01 2.04
C VAL A 53 -12.42 -1.08 2.72
N GLN A 54 -11.95 -2.27 3.08
CA GLN A 54 -10.61 -2.44 3.65
C GLN A 54 -9.46 -2.13 2.68
N ILE A 55 -9.63 -2.38 1.38
CA ILE A 55 -8.65 -2.03 0.35
C ILE A 55 -8.57 -0.51 0.20
N VAL A 56 -9.72 0.16 0.09
CA VAL A 56 -9.80 1.63 -0.03
C VAL A 56 -9.26 2.31 1.22
N LYS A 57 -9.63 1.83 2.41
CA LYS A 57 -9.12 2.35 3.70
C LYS A 57 -7.61 2.19 3.80
N GLY A 58 -7.07 1.04 3.40
CA GLY A 58 -5.63 0.80 3.36
C GLY A 58 -4.89 1.72 2.37
N TRP A 59 -5.49 2.04 1.22
CA TRP A 59 -4.92 3.00 0.27
C TRP A 59 -4.93 4.41 0.84
N TRP A 60 -6.01 4.85 1.48
CA TRP A 60 -6.07 6.18 2.08
C TRP A 60 -5.06 6.33 3.22
N ASP A 61 -4.96 5.33 4.10
CA ASP A 61 -3.94 5.29 5.15
C ASP A 61 -2.52 5.30 4.57
N SER A 62 -2.28 4.58 3.47
CA SER A 62 -1.00 4.61 2.77
C SER A 62 -0.64 6.01 2.26
N ARG A 63 -1.61 6.79 1.76
CA ARG A 63 -1.36 8.18 1.34
C ARG A 63 -1.04 9.08 2.53
N LYS A 64 -1.74 8.91 3.65
CA LYS A 64 -1.43 9.64 4.89
C LYS A 64 -0.01 9.33 5.39
N LEU A 65 0.38 8.06 5.40
CA LEU A 65 1.72 7.63 5.80
C LEU A 65 2.82 8.16 4.87
N LEU A 66 2.54 8.29 3.57
CA LEU A 66 3.49 8.83 2.60
C LEU A 66 3.82 10.31 2.87
N HIS A 67 2.85 11.06 3.37
CA HIS A 67 3.01 12.47 3.75
C HIS A 67 3.36 12.68 5.23
N ALA A 68 3.59 11.60 5.99
CA ALA A 68 3.90 11.69 7.41
C ALA A 68 5.33 12.24 7.63
N PRO A 69 5.50 13.40 8.31
CA PRO A 69 6.80 14.04 8.48
C PRO A 69 7.70 13.34 9.51
N ASP A 70 7.11 12.57 10.42
CA ASP A 70 7.75 11.86 11.53
C ASP A 70 8.32 10.48 11.14
N TRP A 71 8.10 10.03 9.90
CA TRP A 71 8.54 8.69 9.50
C TRP A 71 10.07 8.60 9.36
N SER A 72 10.67 7.59 9.98
CA SER A 72 12.09 7.24 9.85
C SER A 72 12.24 5.79 9.39
N PRO A 73 13.23 5.46 8.53
CA PRO A 73 13.52 4.07 8.18
C PRO A 73 13.93 3.28 9.42
N MET A 74 13.64 1.99 9.41
CA MET A 74 14.03 1.11 10.52
C MET A 74 15.55 1.02 10.57
N PRO A 75 16.18 1.12 11.76
CA PRO A 75 17.62 0.97 11.88
C PRO A 75 18.04 -0.44 11.43
N PRO A 76 19.23 -0.59 10.83
CA PRO A 76 19.72 -1.88 10.36
C PRO A 76 19.80 -2.87 11.53
N LEU A 77 19.25 -4.06 11.31
CA LEU A 77 19.38 -5.17 12.26
C LEU A 77 20.84 -5.60 12.27
N LYS A 78 21.48 -5.50 13.44
CA LYS A 78 22.85 -5.97 13.68
C LYS A 78 22.89 -7.48 13.88
#